data_AF-A0A3M1MUI3-F1
#
_entry.id   AF-A0A3M1MUI3-F1
#
_cell.length_a   1.000
_cell.length_b   1.000
_cell.length_c   1.000
_cell.angle_alpha   90.00
_cell.angle_beta   90.00
_cell.angle_gamma   90.00
#
_symmetry.space_group_name_H-M   'P 1'
#
loop_
_entity.id
_entity.type
_entity.pdbx_description
1 polymer ?
#
loop_
_entity_poly.entity_id
_entity_poly.type
_entity_poly.pdbx_seq_one_letter_code
_entity_poly.pdbx_strand_id
1 'polypeptide(L)'
;MAARSGSSLSYLKKVFFFTHATGIGAGLLFPLAIRPLFGPQATSPGFLFSCLVMGYVVGAAMFFFVRFTLKKQLRQQLDLLRPLTGEVEIRDESVEALHEAVATSVSQVESLVQDLLSTIGEFVPLYRAMADGSRYLSDRANEGLQAALETERKVGAMESRQQEVAGLVQQLTSRTQDEASMSRELSASLEEMAAAMDHSTAKFLETSASVDELAASVVEVSSQAEAIARNVEGTAQDLDDTRSALQQIREGVQNSARQAEAVQKDAESGMDVVRRAIDEMDRIEQDSQQARQAMERLANQTGEVAKIIEVIRELVSDTELLAFNAAIIAAKAGAEGKGFSVVADEIRDLADRTTTSAQEIQKIVKAIGQETREVTSAVDATGRRIENGKQLSRSAGEALEKIINSSREAARASEEIATTTGSQAEKAGILLEDAGHSLRSVKAVARAIQEQQAAIARIQEGVTQMKAASDQIARGMEEQVQANRDFDKGLADRERQVSAIQEAVEFQRELAQKVFDHFATSQDRLRKNAERAG
;
A
#
# COMPACT_ATOMS: atom_id res chain seq x y z
N MET A 1 12.24 75.24 110.85
CA MET A 1 11.33 74.87 111.96
C MET A 1 11.67 75.73 113.19
N ALA A 2 10.68 76.08 113.99
CA ALA A 2 10.61 77.27 114.85
C ALA A 2 11.50 77.34 116.13
N ALA A 3 11.94 78.56 116.43
CA ALA A 3 12.12 79.28 117.70
C ALA A 3 12.32 78.51 119.04
N ARG A 4 13.35 78.92 119.78
CA ARG A 4 13.26 79.19 121.23
C ARG A 4 14.25 80.28 121.65
N SER A 5 13.71 81.48 121.88
CA SER A 5 14.36 82.53 122.65
C SER A 5 14.34 82.16 124.13
N GLY A 6 15.52 82.08 124.73
CA GLY A 6 15.70 81.99 126.17
C GLY A 6 16.89 82.88 126.51
N SER A 7 16.63 83.95 127.24
CA SER A 7 17.53 85.03 127.65
C SER A 7 18.70 84.52 128.51
N SER A 8 19.60 83.77 127.88
CA SER A 8 20.87 83.39 128.49
C SER A 8 21.70 84.66 128.64
N LEU A 9 22.01 85.03 129.88
CA LEU A 9 23.00 86.08 130.16
C LEU A 9 24.23 85.81 129.30
N SER A 10 24.58 86.79 128.46
CA SER A 10 25.72 86.74 127.53
C SER A 10 26.92 86.07 128.21
N TYR A 11 27.54 85.12 127.51
CA TYR A 11 28.67 84.35 128.02
C TYR A 11 29.75 85.25 128.60
N LEU A 12 29.93 86.44 128.00
CA LEU A 12 30.83 87.47 128.47
C LEU A 12 30.42 88.04 129.85
N LYS A 13 29.13 88.29 130.10
CA LYS A 13 28.65 88.71 131.43
C LYS A 13 28.93 87.64 132.50
N LYS A 14 28.77 86.36 132.16
CA LYS A 14 29.11 85.27 133.11
C LYS A 14 30.60 85.24 133.43
N VAL A 15 31.46 85.38 132.42
CA VAL A 15 32.92 85.45 132.60
C VAL A 15 33.33 86.71 133.39
N PHE A 16 32.66 87.85 133.16
CA PHE A 16 32.89 89.09 133.92
C PHE A 16 32.61 88.89 135.41
N PHE A 17 31.43 88.39 135.75
CA PHE A 17 31.06 88.14 137.15
C PHE A 17 31.99 87.10 137.81
N PHE A 18 32.33 86.03 137.09
CA PHE A 18 33.21 84.98 137.62
C PHE A 18 34.62 85.52 137.93
N THR A 19 35.26 86.19 136.97
CA THR A 19 36.63 86.72 137.15
C THR A 19 36.72 87.78 138.25
N HIS A 20 35.73 88.68 138.35
CA HIS A 20 35.71 89.71 139.38
C HIS A 20 35.37 89.13 140.77
N ALA A 21 34.45 88.17 140.85
CA ALA A 21 34.15 87.48 142.10
C ALA A 21 35.35 86.67 142.62
N THR A 22 36.11 86.03 141.73
CA THR A 22 37.30 85.25 142.11
C THR A 22 38.43 86.18 142.57
N GLY A 23 38.61 87.33 141.89
CA GLY A 23 39.57 88.36 142.29
C GLY A 23 39.26 88.98 143.65
N ILE A 24 38.00 89.36 143.89
CA ILE A 24 37.54 89.88 145.19
C ILE A 24 37.65 88.82 146.30
N GLY A 25 37.29 87.57 146.01
CA GLY A 25 37.42 86.45 146.93
C GLY A 25 38.88 86.20 147.35
N ALA A 26 39.81 86.26 146.39
CA ALA A 26 41.24 86.17 146.68
C ALA A 26 41.72 87.34 147.55
N GLY A 27 41.26 88.57 147.28
CA GLY A 27 41.59 89.77 148.07
C GLY A 27 41.08 89.74 149.53
N LEU A 28 39.97 89.04 149.80
CA LEU A 28 39.40 88.84 151.14
C LEU A 28 40.10 87.74 151.95
N LEU A 29 40.55 86.67 151.28
CA LEU A 29 41.20 85.53 151.92
C LEU A 29 42.70 85.75 152.18
N PHE A 30 43.36 86.56 151.33
CA PHE A 30 44.79 86.81 151.44
C PHE A 30 45.26 87.41 152.79
N PRO A 31 44.56 88.38 153.41
CA PRO A 31 44.91 88.92 154.73
C PRO A 31 44.85 87.86 155.85
N LEU A 32 43.89 86.93 155.76
CA LEU A 32 43.74 85.82 156.70
C LEU A 32 44.89 84.82 156.57
N ALA A 33 45.30 84.53 155.34
CA ALA A 33 46.38 83.59 155.06
C ALA A 33 47.76 84.11 155.52
N ILE A 34 47.99 85.42 155.51
CA ILE A 34 49.31 86.01 155.79
C ILE A 34 49.51 86.48 157.24
N ARG A 35 48.48 86.33 158.07
CA ARG A 35 48.47 86.64 159.51
C ARG A 35 49.66 86.06 160.31
N PRO A 36 50.19 84.85 160.03
CA PRO A 36 51.37 84.34 160.74
C PRO A 36 52.65 85.15 160.49
N LEU A 37 52.76 85.83 159.35
CA LEU A 37 53.98 86.56 158.95
C LEU A 37 54.00 88.01 159.47
N PHE A 38 52.83 88.67 159.55
CA PHE A 38 52.73 90.12 159.75
C PHE A 38 52.13 90.51 161.12
N GLY A 39 51.83 89.55 161.99
CA GLY A 39 51.33 89.80 163.34
C GLY A 39 50.03 90.63 163.35
N PRO A 40 49.71 91.36 164.43
CA PRO A 40 48.45 92.11 164.55
C PRO A 40 48.27 93.24 163.52
N GLN A 41 49.30 93.59 162.74
CA GLN A 41 49.22 94.59 161.67
C GLN A 41 48.50 94.06 160.40
N ALA A 42 48.42 92.74 160.22
CA ALA A 42 47.78 92.07 159.08
C ALA A 42 46.25 92.29 159.00
N THR A 43 45.62 92.63 160.12
CA THR A 43 44.17 92.92 160.23
C THR A 43 43.88 94.42 160.33
N SER A 44 44.87 95.27 160.03
CA SER A 44 44.64 96.71 160.02
C SER A 44 43.68 97.08 158.88
N PRO A 45 42.78 98.07 159.09
CA PRO A 45 41.82 98.50 158.07
C PRO A 45 42.49 98.90 156.75
N GLY A 46 43.68 99.53 156.81
CA GLY A 46 44.43 99.95 155.63
C GLY A 46 44.96 98.80 154.78
N PHE A 47 45.41 97.71 155.41
CA PHE A 47 45.94 96.55 154.69
C PHE A 47 44.84 95.75 154.00
N LEU A 48 43.71 95.52 154.68
CA LEU A 48 42.52 94.87 154.12
C LEU A 48 42.02 95.58 152.86
N PHE A 49 41.97 96.91 152.89
CA PHE A 49 41.56 97.71 151.73
C PHE A 49 42.51 97.51 150.54
N SER A 50 43.83 97.49 150.78
CA SER A 50 44.82 97.30 149.71
C SER A 50 44.72 95.94 149.02
N CYS A 51 44.44 94.86 149.78
CA CYS A 51 44.25 93.52 149.21
C CYS A 51 42.97 93.41 148.39
N LEU A 52 41.88 94.06 148.82
CA LEU A 52 40.60 94.09 148.10
C LEU A 52 40.73 94.82 146.75
N VAL A 53 41.44 95.95 146.73
CA VAL A 53 41.73 96.70 145.50
C VAL A 53 42.59 95.87 144.55
N MET A 54 43.67 95.25 145.04
CA MET A 54 44.54 94.42 144.19
C MET A 54 43.81 93.19 143.63
N GLY A 55 42.96 92.55 144.45
CA GLY A 55 42.11 91.44 144.02
C GLY A 55 41.15 91.84 142.89
N TYR A 56 40.54 93.03 142.99
CA TYR A 56 39.68 93.57 141.92
C TYR A 56 40.45 93.81 140.61
N VAL A 57 41.66 94.39 140.68
CA VAL A 57 42.48 94.68 139.50
C VAL A 57 42.89 93.40 138.75
N VAL A 58 43.29 92.36 139.47
CA VAL A 58 43.64 91.06 138.86
C VAL A 58 42.41 90.42 138.21
N GLY A 59 41.24 90.48 138.85
CA GLY A 59 39.98 90.03 138.27
C GLY A 59 39.62 90.75 136.96
N ALA A 60 39.80 92.07 136.93
CA ALA A 60 39.56 92.88 135.73
C ALA A 60 40.54 92.55 134.58
N ALA A 61 41.83 92.35 134.88
CA ALA A 61 42.83 91.98 133.87
C ALA A 61 42.53 90.62 133.23
N MET A 62 42.09 89.64 134.03
CA MET A 62 41.76 88.30 133.55
C MET A 62 40.54 88.30 132.61
N PHE A 63 39.53 89.14 132.90
CA PHE A 63 38.36 89.30 132.04
C PHE A 63 38.73 89.82 130.64
N PHE A 64 39.58 90.85 130.55
CA PHE A 64 40.01 91.40 129.27
C PHE A 64 40.83 90.41 128.44
N PHE A 65 41.67 89.59 129.08
CA PHE A 65 42.44 88.56 128.40
C PHE A 65 41.53 87.50 127.76
N VAL A 66 40.55 86.97 128.49
CA VAL A 66 39.60 85.97 127.95
C VAL A 66 38.78 86.56 126.81
N ARG A 67 38.31 87.81 126.94
CA ARG A 67 37.57 88.51 125.88
C ARG A 67 38.41 88.67 124.60
N PHE A 68 39.70 89.00 124.73
CA PHE A 68 40.59 89.16 123.59
C PHE A 68 40.86 87.84 122.87
N THR A 69 41.14 86.77 123.62
CA THR A 69 41.41 85.44 123.03
C THR A 69 40.19 84.87 122.30
N LEU A 70 38.98 85.04 122.85
CA LEU A 70 37.72 84.60 122.21
C LEU A 70 37.47 85.29 120.86
N LYS A 71 37.66 86.62 120.79
CA LYS A 71 37.54 87.35 119.52
C LYS A 71 38.48 86.81 118.45
N LYS A 72 39.76 86.62 118.82
CA LYS A 72 40.77 86.13 117.89
C LYS A 72 40.40 84.76 117.33
N GLN A 73 39.93 83.86 118.19
CA GLN A 73 39.59 82.49 117.80
C GLN A 73 38.34 82.42 116.90
N LEU A 74 37.30 83.20 117.20
CA LEU A 74 36.11 83.27 116.34
C LEU A 74 36.41 83.85 114.96
N ARG A 75 37.31 84.84 114.89
CA ARG A 75 37.71 85.46 113.61
C ARG A 75 38.46 84.46 112.72
N GLN A 76 39.32 83.66 113.33
CA GLN A 76 40.07 82.61 112.65
C GLN A 76 39.15 81.50 112.09
N GLN A 77 38.04 81.20 112.77
CA GLN A 77 37.03 80.28 112.22
C GLN A 77 36.26 80.89 111.04
N LEU A 78 35.92 82.18 111.10
CA LEU A 78 35.24 82.86 110.01
C LEU A 78 36.11 82.95 108.74
N ASP A 79 37.41 83.20 108.89
CA ASP A 79 38.37 83.21 107.76
C ASP A 79 38.50 81.84 107.09
N LEU A 80 38.42 80.74 107.84
CA LEU A 80 38.43 79.38 107.29
C LEU A 80 37.16 79.04 106.50
N LEU A 81 36.02 79.62 106.86
CA LEU A 81 34.73 79.40 106.19
C LEU A 81 34.53 80.31 104.97
N ARG A 82 35.24 81.44 104.91
CA ARG A 82 35.13 82.45 103.83
C ARG A 82 35.24 81.90 102.39
N PRO A 83 36.13 80.94 102.04
CA PRO A 83 36.20 80.39 100.68
C PRO A 83 34.94 79.64 100.25
N LEU A 84 34.15 79.14 101.22
CA LEU A 84 32.96 78.33 100.99
C LEU A 84 31.68 79.17 101.06
N THR A 85 31.66 80.22 101.88
CA THR A 85 30.44 81.00 102.17
C THR A 85 30.42 82.40 101.57
N GLY A 86 31.58 82.91 101.12
CA GLY A 86 31.73 84.33 100.75
C GLY A 86 31.83 85.25 101.97
N GLU A 87 31.77 86.57 101.74
CA GLU A 87 31.82 87.58 102.81
C GLU A 87 30.52 87.59 103.63
N VAL A 88 30.63 87.33 104.94
CA VAL A 88 29.51 87.44 105.89
C VAL A 88 29.60 88.78 106.61
N GLU A 89 28.52 89.57 106.54
CA GLU A 89 28.44 90.92 107.12
C GLU A 89 28.43 90.87 108.65
N ILE A 90 29.50 91.36 109.29
CA ILE A 90 29.64 91.36 110.76
C ILE A 90 29.20 92.71 111.31
N ARG A 91 28.09 92.71 112.05
CA ARG A 91 27.41 93.92 112.54
C ARG A 91 28.24 94.77 113.52
N ASP A 92 29.01 94.14 114.39
CA ASP A 92 30.00 94.80 115.24
C ASP A 92 31.12 93.83 115.66
N GLU A 93 32.18 94.39 116.25
CA GLU A 93 33.31 93.60 116.77
C GLU A 93 33.01 93.02 118.17
N SER A 94 31.77 92.70 118.52
CA SER A 94 31.50 91.97 119.77
C SER A 94 31.80 90.47 119.61
N VAL A 95 32.03 89.78 120.74
CA VAL A 95 32.22 88.30 120.70
C VAL A 95 30.91 87.62 120.29
N GLU A 96 29.76 88.17 120.67
CA GLU A 96 28.46 87.67 120.25
C GLU A 96 28.26 87.78 118.72
N ALA A 97 28.54 88.93 118.12
CA ALA A 97 28.37 89.11 116.67
C ALA A 97 29.31 88.22 115.85
N LEU A 98 30.56 88.03 116.30
CA LEU A 98 31.47 87.09 115.64
C LEU A 98 31.00 85.63 115.75
N HIS A 99 30.39 85.24 116.87
CA HIS A 99 29.86 83.89 117.04
C HIS A 99 28.64 83.65 116.16
N GLU A 100 27.75 84.65 116.05
CA GLU A 100 26.59 84.60 115.16
C GLU A 100 27.02 84.51 113.69
N ALA A 101 28.02 85.29 113.27
CA ALA A 101 28.58 85.21 111.92
C ALA A 101 29.14 83.81 111.59
N VAL A 102 29.86 83.18 112.54
CA VAL A 102 30.36 81.80 112.35
C VAL A 102 29.20 80.82 112.22
N ALA A 103 28.14 80.96 113.02
CA ALA A 103 26.95 80.11 112.93
C ALA A 103 26.23 80.26 111.57
N THR A 104 26.12 81.48 111.05
CA THR A 104 25.54 81.74 109.72
C THR A 104 26.39 81.12 108.60
N SER A 105 27.72 81.27 108.65
CA SER A 105 28.62 80.64 107.69
C SER A 105 28.47 79.11 107.69
N VAL A 106 28.42 78.47 108.86
CA VAL A 106 28.24 77.01 108.93
C VAL A 106 26.93 76.57 108.28
N SER A 107 25.83 77.30 108.50
CA SER A 107 24.54 77.01 107.87
C SER A 107 24.55 77.15 106.36
N GLN A 108 25.31 78.11 105.79
CA GLN A 108 25.45 78.26 104.35
C GLN A 108 26.22 77.09 103.71
N VAL A 109 27.28 76.60 104.37
CA VAL A 109 28.02 75.41 103.88
C VAL A 109 27.12 74.18 103.84
N GLU A 110 26.26 74.00 104.84
CA GLU A 110 25.34 72.86 104.90
C GLU A 110 24.35 72.84 103.72
N SER A 111 23.82 74.01 103.33
CA SER A 111 22.94 74.14 102.15
C SER A 111 23.66 73.81 100.83
N LEU A 112 24.91 74.26 100.67
CA LEU A 112 25.71 74.04 99.45
C LEU A 112 26.01 72.56 99.21
N VAL A 113 26.28 71.79 100.27
CA VAL A 113 26.50 70.34 100.17
C VAL A 113 25.20 69.61 99.78
N GLN A 114 24.05 70.09 100.27
CA GLN A 114 22.76 69.47 99.99
C GLN A 114 22.32 69.66 98.53
N ASP A 115 22.55 70.84 97.95
CA ASP A 115 22.29 71.10 96.52
C ASP A 115 23.22 70.27 95.61
N LEU A 116 24.49 70.10 95.98
CA LEU A 116 25.45 69.33 95.19
C LEU A 116 25.10 67.84 95.13
N LEU A 117 24.60 67.27 96.24
CA LEU A 117 24.09 65.89 96.27
C LEU A 117 22.80 65.72 95.47
N SER A 118 21.92 66.74 95.44
CA SER A 118 20.72 66.76 94.60
C SER A 118 21.07 66.73 93.10
N THR A 119 22.01 67.57 92.66
CA THR A 119 22.44 67.59 91.25
C THR A 119 23.06 66.26 90.81
N ILE A 120 23.85 65.60 91.66
CA ILE A 120 24.41 64.28 91.36
C ILE A 120 23.31 63.21 91.21
N GLY A 121 22.21 63.33 91.97
CA GLY A 121 21.04 62.46 91.86
C GLY A 121 20.32 62.51 90.50
N GLU A 122 20.34 63.66 89.82
CA GLU A 122 19.70 63.84 88.50
C GLU A 122 20.57 63.36 87.32
N PHE A 123 21.90 63.36 87.43
CA PHE A 123 22.79 62.95 86.33
C PHE A 123 22.91 61.42 86.14
N VAL A 124 22.72 60.63 87.21
CA VAL A 124 22.81 59.16 87.15
C VAL A 124 21.78 58.51 86.20
N PRO A 125 20.48 58.86 86.23
CA PRO A 125 19.51 58.31 85.27
C PRO A 125 19.79 58.76 83.83
N LEU A 126 20.33 59.98 83.61
CA LEU A 126 20.64 60.49 82.27
C LEU A 126 21.78 59.69 81.61
N TYR A 127 22.84 59.38 82.37
CA TYR A 127 23.94 58.55 81.86
C TYR A 127 23.51 57.10 81.61
N ARG A 128 22.62 56.53 82.43
CA ARG A 128 22.03 55.21 82.16
C ARG A 128 21.16 55.22 80.91
N ALA A 129 20.31 56.22 80.73
CA ALA A 129 19.49 56.36 79.52
C ALA A 129 20.34 56.55 78.25
N MET A 130 21.46 57.27 78.33
CA MET A 130 22.38 57.45 77.20
C MET A 130 23.17 56.17 76.88
N ALA A 131 23.59 55.41 77.90
CA ALA A 131 24.24 54.10 77.73
C ALA A 131 23.29 53.04 77.15
N ASP A 132 22.03 53.00 77.63
CA ASP A 132 21.00 52.11 77.09
C ASP A 132 20.58 52.52 75.67
N GLY A 133 20.50 53.82 75.39
CA GLY A 133 20.24 54.34 74.03
C GLY A 133 21.36 54.04 73.04
N SER A 134 22.62 54.10 73.48
CA SER A 134 23.78 53.74 72.66
C SER A 134 23.83 52.24 72.39
N ARG A 135 23.55 51.39 73.40
CA ARG A 135 23.41 49.94 73.20
C ARG A 135 22.24 49.60 72.29
N TYR A 136 21.08 50.23 72.48
CA TYR A 136 19.91 50.04 71.61
C TYR A 136 20.19 50.45 70.16
N LEU A 137 20.86 51.59 69.92
CA LEU A 137 21.23 52.02 68.57
C LEU A 137 22.30 51.11 67.95
N SER A 138 23.25 50.61 68.73
CA SER A 138 24.27 49.68 68.25
C SER A 138 23.66 48.32 67.90
N ASP A 139 22.83 47.76 68.77
CA ASP A 139 22.09 46.52 68.51
C ASP A 139 21.18 46.69 67.28
N ARG A 140 20.46 47.82 67.16
CA ARG A 140 19.59 48.08 66.01
C ARG A 140 20.35 48.32 64.70
N ALA A 141 21.51 48.96 64.75
CA ALA A 141 22.39 49.12 63.60
C ALA A 141 22.99 47.77 63.17
N ASN A 142 23.33 46.91 64.13
CA ASN A 142 23.87 45.58 63.86
C ASN A 142 22.79 44.62 63.33
N GLU A 143 21.58 44.65 63.90
CA GLU A 143 20.38 43.97 63.34
C GLU A 143 20.06 44.46 61.93
N GLY A 144 20.10 45.79 61.70
CA GLY A 144 19.88 46.38 60.38
C GLY A 144 20.94 45.97 59.36
N LEU A 145 22.20 45.90 59.78
CA LEU A 145 23.32 45.47 58.93
C LEU A 145 23.22 43.96 58.61
N GLN A 146 22.86 43.13 59.59
CA GLN A 146 22.60 41.70 59.37
C GLN A 146 21.42 41.48 58.43
N ALA A 147 20.32 42.22 58.60
CA ALA A 147 19.17 42.16 57.71
C ALA A 147 19.53 42.62 56.27
N ALA A 148 20.38 43.65 56.13
CA ALA A 148 20.87 44.11 54.83
C ALA A 148 21.77 43.06 54.16
N LEU A 149 22.68 42.43 54.90
CA LEU A 149 23.54 41.34 54.41
C LEU A 149 22.74 40.08 54.04
N GLU A 150 21.71 39.75 54.82
CA GLU A 150 20.81 38.64 54.51
C GLU A 150 19.97 38.94 53.25
N THR A 151 19.55 40.20 53.08
CA THR A 151 18.85 40.65 51.89
C THR A 151 19.76 40.62 50.66
N GLU A 152 21.02 41.05 50.76
CA GLU A 152 22.03 40.97 49.70
C GLU A 152 22.23 39.51 49.24
N ARG A 153 22.38 38.57 50.19
CA ARG A 153 22.46 37.13 49.87
C ARG A 153 21.18 36.61 49.20
N LYS A 154 19.99 37.00 49.68
CA LYS A 154 18.71 36.59 49.10
C LYS A 154 18.52 37.17 47.69
N VAL A 155 18.94 38.41 47.44
CA VAL A 155 18.88 39.05 46.12
C VAL A 155 19.88 38.40 45.16
N GLY A 156 21.10 38.09 45.59
CA GLY A 156 22.06 37.33 44.77
C GLY A 156 21.58 35.91 44.44
N ALA A 157 20.94 35.23 45.40
CA ALA A 157 20.28 33.94 45.14
C ALA A 157 19.09 34.08 44.18
N MET A 158 18.34 35.20 44.25
CA MET A 158 17.24 35.50 43.34
C MET A 158 17.75 35.79 41.92
N GLU A 159 18.85 36.51 41.76
CA GLU A 159 19.49 36.75 40.46
C GLU A 159 19.97 35.44 39.82
N SER A 160 20.60 34.56 40.59
CA SER A 160 21.01 33.22 40.12
C SER A 160 19.80 32.38 39.68
N ARG A 161 18.71 32.39 40.44
CA ARG A 161 17.46 31.72 40.06
C ARG A 161 16.80 32.36 38.82
N GLN A 162 16.87 33.68 38.67
CA GLN A 162 16.35 34.36 37.47
C GLN A 162 17.16 33.99 36.23
N GLN A 163 18.48 33.84 36.33
CA GLN A 163 19.31 33.34 35.22
C GLN A 163 18.96 31.89 34.88
N GLU A 164 18.72 31.04 35.88
CA GLU A 164 18.25 29.66 35.66
C GLU A 164 16.89 29.62 34.96
N VAL A 165 15.92 30.41 35.44
CA VAL A 165 14.58 30.52 34.82
C VAL A 165 14.70 31.07 33.38
N ALA A 166 15.53 32.07 33.14
CA ALA A 166 15.76 32.59 31.78
C ALA A 166 16.37 31.53 30.85
N GLY A 167 17.32 30.74 31.33
CA GLY A 167 17.87 29.60 30.58
C GLY A 167 16.83 28.52 30.27
N LEU A 168 15.98 28.19 31.24
CA LEU A 168 14.86 27.25 31.05
C LEU A 168 13.82 27.78 30.06
N VAL A 169 13.49 29.08 30.12
CA VAL A 169 12.59 29.76 29.16
C VAL A 169 13.17 29.68 27.75
N GLN A 170 14.45 30.00 27.57
CA GLN A 170 15.10 29.92 26.26
C GLN A 170 15.11 28.48 25.70
N GLN A 171 15.39 27.50 26.56
CA GLN A 171 15.32 26.09 26.17
C GLN A 171 13.90 25.66 25.79
N LEU A 172 12.89 26.15 26.53
CA LEU A 172 11.48 25.87 26.25
C LEU A 172 11.02 26.53 24.95
N THR A 173 11.49 27.74 24.64
CA THR A 173 11.25 28.42 23.35
C THR A 173 11.82 27.60 22.20
N SER A 174 13.09 27.18 22.29
CA SER A 174 13.73 26.36 21.25
C SER A 174 12.97 25.06 21.01
N ARG A 175 12.61 24.34 22.09
CA ARG A 175 11.82 23.09 21.97
C ARG A 175 10.44 23.32 21.36
N THR A 176 9.78 24.40 21.72
CA THR A 176 8.46 24.75 21.17
C THR A 176 8.56 25.06 19.67
N GLN A 177 9.64 25.72 19.23
CA GLN A 177 9.89 25.99 17.82
C GLN A 177 10.24 24.72 17.02
N ASP A 178 11.01 23.81 17.61
CA ASP A 178 11.30 22.49 17.02
C ASP A 178 10.02 21.67 16.87
N GLU A 179 9.21 21.59 17.93
CA GLU A 179 7.90 20.91 17.92
C GLU A 179 6.93 21.52 16.91
N ALA A 180 6.88 22.84 16.76
CA ALA A 180 6.07 23.51 15.74
C ALA A 180 6.54 23.22 14.31
N SER A 181 7.85 23.02 14.13
CA SER A 181 8.40 22.63 12.82
C SER A 181 8.05 21.17 12.49
N MET A 182 8.17 20.26 13.46
CA MET A 182 7.72 18.88 13.31
C MET A 182 6.20 18.79 13.05
N SER A 183 5.38 19.62 13.71
CA SER A 183 3.93 19.63 13.48
C SER A 183 3.55 20.05 12.05
N ARG A 184 4.28 21.03 11.49
CA ARG A 184 4.09 21.45 10.08
C ARG A 184 4.51 20.35 9.11
N GLU A 185 5.63 19.67 9.37
CA GLU A 185 6.09 18.53 8.58
C GLU A 185 5.09 17.37 8.65
N LEU A 186 4.57 17.07 9.85
CA LEU A 186 3.54 16.05 10.06
C LEU A 186 2.24 16.41 9.30
N SER A 187 1.81 17.67 9.34
CA SER A 187 0.64 18.14 8.58
C SER A 187 0.80 17.93 7.08
N ALA A 188 1.96 18.30 6.52
CA ALA A 188 2.24 18.09 5.10
C ALA A 188 2.28 16.59 4.73
N SER A 189 2.87 15.75 5.58
CA SER A 189 2.89 14.30 5.39
C SER A 189 1.49 13.69 5.46
N LEU A 190 0.63 14.16 6.36
CA LEU A 190 -0.77 13.75 6.43
C LEU A 190 -1.52 14.15 5.14
N GLU A 191 -1.36 15.38 4.65
CA GLU A 191 -1.99 15.79 3.39
C GLU A 191 -1.55 14.93 2.18
N GLU A 192 -0.26 14.62 2.09
CA GLU A 192 0.28 13.75 1.03
C GLU A 192 -0.27 12.32 1.14
N MET A 193 -0.36 11.78 2.37
CA MET A 193 -0.99 10.49 2.61
C MET A 193 -2.48 10.50 2.24
N ALA A 194 -3.24 11.56 2.51
CA ALA A 194 -4.64 11.70 2.08
C ALA A 194 -4.76 11.52 0.56
N ALA A 195 -3.95 12.28 -0.18
CA ALA A 195 -3.95 12.23 -1.64
C ALA A 195 -3.56 10.82 -2.15
N ALA A 196 -2.59 10.17 -1.51
CA ALA A 196 -2.20 8.80 -1.82
C ALA A 196 -3.32 7.78 -1.54
N MET A 197 -4.12 7.98 -0.48
CA MET A 197 -5.27 7.14 -0.13
C MET A 197 -6.42 7.28 -1.13
N ASP A 198 -6.74 8.51 -1.54
CA ASP A 198 -7.75 8.76 -2.58
C ASP A 198 -7.34 8.13 -3.91
N HIS A 199 -6.07 8.29 -4.29
CA HIS A 199 -5.52 7.65 -5.48
C HIS A 199 -5.55 6.12 -5.40
N SER A 200 -5.19 5.54 -4.25
CA SER A 200 -5.25 4.09 -4.03
C SER A 200 -6.67 3.55 -4.14
N THR A 201 -7.64 4.27 -3.56
CA THR A 201 -9.07 3.92 -3.64
C THR A 201 -9.57 3.91 -5.09
N ALA A 202 -9.20 4.92 -5.89
CA ALA A 202 -9.51 4.94 -7.31
C ALA A 202 -8.89 3.74 -8.05
N LYS A 203 -7.63 3.38 -7.74
CA LYS A 203 -6.96 2.21 -8.33
C LYS A 203 -7.58 0.87 -7.93
N PHE A 204 -8.11 0.74 -6.72
CA PHE A 204 -8.86 -0.46 -6.34
C PHE A 204 -10.19 -0.59 -7.09
N LEU A 205 -10.90 0.51 -7.34
CA LEU A 205 -12.12 0.49 -8.15
C LEU A 205 -11.83 0.12 -9.61
N GLU A 206 -10.77 0.69 -10.20
CA GLU A 206 -10.30 0.34 -11.54
C GLU A 206 -9.93 -1.14 -11.62
N THR A 207 -9.15 -1.64 -10.65
CA THR A 207 -8.76 -3.06 -10.58
C THR A 207 -9.98 -3.96 -10.44
N SER A 208 -10.97 -3.60 -9.61
CA SER A 208 -12.21 -4.36 -9.45
C SER A 208 -12.97 -4.49 -10.77
N ALA A 209 -13.10 -3.39 -11.51
CA ALA A 209 -13.76 -3.40 -12.82
C ALA A 209 -13.01 -4.30 -13.82
N SER A 210 -11.68 -4.22 -13.88
CA SER A 210 -10.87 -5.10 -14.72
C SER A 210 -11.01 -6.58 -14.33
N VAL A 211 -11.16 -6.88 -13.05
CA VAL A 211 -11.33 -8.26 -12.57
C VAL A 211 -12.72 -8.80 -12.93
N ASP A 212 -13.76 -7.98 -12.88
CA ASP A 212 -15.10 -8.36 -13.34
C ASP A 212 -15.13 -8.62 -14.85
N GLU A 213 -14.43 -7.80 -15.64
CA GLU A 213 -14.26 -8.02 -17.08
C GLU A 213 -13.48 -9.32 -17.38
N LEU A 214 -12.40 -9.58 -16.64
CA LEU A 214 -11.67 -10.85 -16.71
C LEU A 214 -12.56 -12.04 -16.36
N ALA A 215 -13.41 -11.93 -15.34
CA ALA A 215 -14.35 -12.98 -14.96
C ALA A 215 -15.33 -13.29 -16.10
N ALA A 216 -15.90 -12.26 -16.73
CA ALA A 216 -16.78 -12.40 -17.88
C ALA A 216 -16.06 -13.07 -19.07
N SER A 217 -14.84 -12.63 -19.38
CA SER A 217 -14.02 -13.20 -20.46
C SER A 217 -13.72 -14.69 -20.23
N VAL A 218 -13.40 -15.09 -19.00
CA VAL A 218 -13.15 -16.50 -18.67
C VAL A 218 -14.39 -17.37 -18.84
N VAL A 219 -15.58 -16.86 -18.51
CA VAL A 219 -16.85 -17.56 -18.78
C VAL A 219 -17.08 -17.73 -20.28
N GLU A 220 -16.82 -16.69 -21.08
CA GLU A 220 -16.95 -16.76 -22.53
C GLU A 220 -15.99 -17.78 -23.14
N VAL A 221 -14.70 -17.74 -22.76
CA VAL A 221 -13.68 -18.69 -23.22
C VAL A 221 -14.05 -20.13 -22.81
N SER A 222 -14.66 -20.33 -21.64
CA SER A 222 -15.19 -21.64 -21.21
C SER A 222 -16.26 -22.16 -22.16
N SER A 223 -17.24 -21.31 -22.49
CA SER A 223 -18.32 -21.68 -23.41
C SER A 223 -17.80 -22.00 -24.82
N GLN A 224 -16.79 -21.25 -25.29
CA GLN A 224 -16.13 -21.49 -26.57
C GLN A 224 -15.33 -22.80 -26.56
N ALA A 225 -14.58 -23.07 -25.49
CA ALA A 225 -13.84 -24.33 -25.34
C ALA A 225 -14.78 -25.55 -25.40
N GLU A 226 -15.94 -25.49 -24.73
CA GLU A 226 -16.94 -26.56 -24.81
C GLU A 226 -17.56 -26.70 -26.21
N ALA A 227 -17.82 -25.59 -26.90
CA ALA A 227 -18.33 -25.61 -28.27
C ALA A 227 -17.31 -26.24 -29.24
N ILE A 228 -16.02 -25.88 -29.08
CA ILE A 228 -14.93 -26.49 -29.87
C ILE A 228 -14.85 -27.99 -29.57
N ALA A 229 -14.92 -28.41 -28.30
CA ALA A 229 -14.90 -29.84 -27.95
C ALA A 229 -16.00 -30.62 -28.69
N ARG A 230 -17.25 -30.13 -28.64
CA ARG A 230 -18.40 -30.76 -29.33
C ARG A 230 -18.20 -30.80 -30.84
N ASN A 231 -17.70 -29.73 -31.44
CA ASN A 231 -17.44 -29.68 -32.89
C ASN A 231 -16.36 -30.67 -33.31
N VAL A 232 -15.29 -30.82 -32.52
CA VAL A 232 -14.22 -31.76 -32.80
C VAL A 232 -14.69 -33.21 -32.59
N GLU A 233 -15.51 -33.48 -31.57
CA GLU A 233 -16.15 -34.80 -31.39
C GLU A 233 -17.06 -35.15 -32.57
N GLY A 234 -17.89 -34.20 -33.03
CA GLY A 234 -18.71 -34.39 -34.23
C GLY A 234 -17.87 -34.66 -35.48
N THR A 235 -16.80 -33.89 -35.67
CA THR A 235 -15.87 -34.09 -36.80
C THR A 235 -15.21 -35.47 -36.74
N ALA A 236 -14.82 -35.93 -35.55
CA ALA A 236 -14.23 -37.25 -35.37
C ALA A 236 -15.22 -38.37 -35.74
N GLN A 237 -16.49 -38.22 -35.36
CA GLN A 237 -17.55 -39.15 -35.75
C GLN A 237 -17.77 -39.17 -37.27
N ASP A 238 -17.88 -38.00 -37.90
CA ASP A 238 -18.05 -37.87 -39.35
C ASP A 238 -16.88 -38.51 -40.13
N LEU A 239 -15.66 -38.41 -39.59
CA LEU A 239 -14.48 -39.04 -40.17
C LEU A 239 -14.50 -40.57 -40.04
N ASP A 240 -14.99 -41.12 -38.94
CA ASP A 240 -15.17 -42.56 -38.76
C ASP A 240 -16.25 -43.12 -39.71
N ASP A 241 -17.37 -42.41 -39.85
CA ASP A 241 -18.43 -42.72 -40.80
C ASP A 241 -17.91 -42.66 -42.24
N THR A 242 -17.11 -41.64 -42.57
CA THR A 242 -16.43 -41.51 -43.87
C THR A 242 -15.50 -42.69 -44.13
N ARG A 243 -14.74 -43.14 -43.13
CA ARG A 243 -13.84 -44.28 -43.26
C ARG A 243 -14.61 -45.57 -43.57
N SER A 244 -15.75 -45.76 -42.91
CA SER A 244 -16.66 -46.89 -43.17
C SER A 244 -17.26 -46.83 -44.57
N ALA A 245 -17.70 -45.66 -45.03
CA ALA A 245 -18.21 -45.47 -46.39
C ALA A 245 -17.13 -45.74 -47.45
N LEU A 246 -15.89 -45.28 -47.22
CA LEU A 246 -14.75 -45.55 -48.12
C LEU A 246 -14.39 -47.03 -48.16
N GLN A 247 -14.59 -47.78 -47.07
CA GLN A 247 -14.44 -49.24 -47.09
C GLN A 247 -15.50 -49.89 -47.98
N GLN A 248 -16.76 -49.50 -47.85
CA GLN A 248 -17.85 -50.01 -48.70
C GLN A 248 -17.62 -49.68 -50.18
N ILE A 249 -17.13 -48.47 -50.49
CA ILE A 249 -16.76 -48.08 -51.86
C ILE A 249 -15.67 -49.01 -52.40
N ARG A 250 -14.62 -49.31 -51.60
CA ARG A 250 -13.55 -50.24 -52.01
C ARG A 250 -14.10 -51.63 -52.35
N GLU A 251 -14.99 -52.17 -51.53
CA GLU A 251 -15.63 -53.47 -51.78
C GLU A 251 -16.49 -53.44 -53.05
N GLY A 252 -17.28 -52.38 -53.24
CA GLY A 252 -18.08 -52.18 -54.45
C GLY A 252 -17.24 -52.09 -55.72
N VAL A 253 -16.12 -51.37 -55.66
CA VAL A 253 -15.18 -51.20 -56.78
C VAL A 253 -14.49 -52.52 -57.13
N GLN A 254 -14.08 -53.32 -56.14
CA GLN A 254 -13.55 -54.66 -56.38
C GLN A 254 -14.57 -55.59 -57.05
N ASN A 255 -15.86 -55.44 -56.72
CA ASN A 255 -16.92 -56.19 -57.39
C ASN A 255 -17.11 -55.73 -58.84
N SER A 256 -17.10 -54.42 -59.09
CA SER A 256 -17.18 -53.85 -60.44
C SER A 256 -16.03 -54.28 -61.33
N ALA A 257 -14.79 -54.29 -60.82
CA ALA A 257 -13.62 -54.78 -61.55
C ALA A 257 -13.78 -56.25 -61.95
N ARG A 258 -14.20 -57.11 -61.02
CA ARG A 258 -14.46 -58.54 -61.30
C ARG A 258 -15.58 -58.75 -62.33
N GLN A 259 -16.64 -57.95 -62.29
CA GLN A 259 -17.70 -58.01 -63.29
C GLN A 259 -17.21 -57.57 -64.68
N ALA A 260 -16.40 -56.52 -64.75
CA ALA A 260 -15.80 -56.08 -66.00
C ALA A 260 -14.88 -57.16 -66.60
N GLU A 261 -14.07 -57.84 -65.79
CA GLU A 261 -13.26 -58.97 -66.27
C GLU A 261 -14.12 -60.13 -66.79
N ALA A 262 -15.22 -60.46 -66.09
CA ALA A 262 -16.15 -61.50 -66.52
C ALA A 262 -16.82 -61.16 -67.87
N VAL A 263 -17.33 -59.94 -68.02
CA VAL A 263 -17.94 -59.45 -69.26
C VAL A 263 -16.92 -59.45 -70.40
N GLN A 264 -15.68 -59.07 -70.14
CA GLN A 264 -14.61 -59.13 -71.13
C GLN A 264 -14.41 -60.57 -71.63
N LYS A 265 -14.30 -61.54 -70.70
CA LYS A 265 -14.11 -62.95 -71.04
C LYS A 265 -15.28 -63.53 -71.84
N ASP A 266 -16.51 -63.19 -71.46
CA ASP A 266 -17.71 -63.61 -72.18
C ASP A 266 -17.76 -63.02 -73.60
N ALA A 267 -17.36 -61.76 -73.77
CA ALA A 267 -17.28 -61.12 -75.08
C ALA A 267 -16.15 -61.71 -75.95
N GLU A 268 -15.00 -62.04 -75.36
CA GLU A 268 -13.90 -62.77 -76.03
C GLU A 268 -14.36 -64.16 -76.51
N SER A 269 -15.11 -64.88 -75.67
CA SER A 269 -15.72 -66.16 -76.06
C SER A 269 -16.76 -65.99 -77.18
N GLY A 270 -17.59 -64.94 -77.12
CA GLY A 270 -18.55 -64.61 -78.17
C GLY A 270 -17.86 -64.29 -79.50
N MET A 271 -16.71 -63.61 -79.45
CA MET A 271 -15.92 -63.28 -80.64
C MET A 271 -15.40 -64.53 -81.33
N ASP A 272 -14.97 -65.55 -80.57
CA ASP A 272 -14.56 -66.85 -81.12
C ASP A 272 -15.71 -67.56 -81.84
N VAL A 273 -16.91 -67.53 -81.26
CA VAL A 273 -18.12 -68.09 -81.88
C VAL A 273 -18.45 -67.37 -83.19
N VAL A 274 -18.35 -66.04 -83.23
CA VAL A 274 -18.56 -65.24 -84.45
C VAL A 274 -17.54 -65.59 -85.53
N ARG A 275 -16.25 -65.71 -85.17
CA ARG A 275 -15.20 -66.11 -86.12
C ARG A 275 -15.50 -67.46 -86.76
N ARG A 276 -15.83 -68.46 -85.93
CA ARG A 276 -16.22 -69.79 -86.41
C ARG A 276 -17.47 -69.76 -87.30
N ALA A 277 -18.44 -68.89 -87.00
CA ALA A 277 -19.63 -68.74 -87.84
C ALA A 277 -19.30 -68.14 -89.22
N ILE A 278 -18.35 -67.20 -89.30
CA ILE A 278 -17.85 -66.66 -90.56
C ILE A 278 -17.12 -67.75 -91.35
N ASP A 279 -16.23 -68.51 -90.72
CA ASP A 279 -15.50 -69.61 -91.37
C ASP A 279 -16.45 -70.67 -91.94
N GLU A 280 -17.54 -70.99 -91.23
CA GLU A 280 -18.56 -71.93 -91.71
C GLU A 280 -19.38 -71.35 -92.86
N MET A 281 -19.69 -70.05 -92.85
CA MET A 281 -20.32 -69.38 -93.99
C MET A 281 -19.43 -69.38 -95.24
N ASP A 282 -18.12 -69.23 -95.08
CA ASP A 282 -17.15 -69.35 -96.18
C ASP A 282 -17.14 -70.76 -96.79
N ARG A 283 -17.30 -71.81 -95.97
CA ARG A 283 -17.45 -73.20 -96.46
C ARG A 283 -18.76 -73.39 -97.21
N ILE A 284 -19.87 -72.90 -96.67
CA ILE A 284 -21.19 -72.99 -97.34
C ILE A 284 -21.15 -72.19 -98.67
N GLU A 285 -20.44 -71.07 -98.73
CA GLU A 285 -20.23 -70.31 -99.97
C GLU A 285 -19.51 -71.17 -101.03
N GLN A 286 -18.43 -71.86 -100.65
CA GLN A 286 -17.71 -72.78 -101.54
C GLN A 286 -18.61 -73.92 -102.04
N ASP A 287 -19.37 -74.57 -101.15
CA ASP A 287 -20.30 -75.64 -101.52
C ASP A 287 -21.40 -75.14 -102.47
N SER A 288 -21.94 -73.94 -102.21
CA SER A 288 -22.93 -73.29 -103.06
C SER A 288 -22.36 -72.96 -104.46
N GLN A 289 -21.11 -72.51 -104.54
CA GLN A 289 -20.44 -72.27 -105.82
C GLN A 289 -20.21 -73.57 -106.60
N GLN A 290 -19.82 -74.67 -105.92
CA GLN A 290 -19.69 -75.98 -106.55
C GLN A 290 -21.03 -76.51 -107.07
N ALA A 291 -22.10 -76.36 -106.30
CA ALA A 291 -23.45 -76.73 -106.71
C ALA A 291 -23.91 -75.95 -107.94
N ARG A 292 -23.66 -74.63 -107.97
CA ARG A 292 -23.96 -73.79 -109.14
C ARG A 292 -23.23 -74.28 -110.39
N GLN A 293 -21.93 -74.57 -110.30
CA GLN A 293 -21.16 -75.09 -111.43
C GLN A 293 -21.69 -76.46 -111.91
N ALA A 294 -22.14 -77.32 -110.99
CA ALA A 294 -22.76 -78.59 -111.35
C ALA A 294 -24.08 -78.41 -112.10
N MET A 295 -24.92 -77.47 -111.68
CA MET A 295 -26.17 -77.13 -112.38
C MET A 295 -25.91 -76.51 -113.75
N GLU A 296 -24.90 -75.64 -113.89
CA GLU A 296 -24.48 -75.09 -115.19
C GLU A 296 -24.03 -76.20 -116.15
N ARG A 297 -23.27 -77.20 -115.67
CA ARG A 297 -22.90 -78.38 -116.47
C ARG A 297 -24.13 -79.20 -116.87
N LEU A 298 -25.07 -79.44 -115.95
CA LEU A 298 -26.31 -80.17 -116.24
C LEU A 298 -27.19 -79.44 -117.26
N ALA A 299 -27.28 -78.10 -117.15
CA ALA A 299 -28.01 -77.27 -118.11
C ALA A 299 -27.42 -77.41 -119.52
N ASN A 300 -26.08 -77.36 -119.64
CA ASN A 300 -25.39 -77.55 -120.92
C ASN A 300 -25.63 -78.96 -121.48
N GLN A 301 -25.47 -80.01 -120.67
CA GLN A 301 -25.72 -81.40 -121.07
C GLN A 301 -27.16 -81.61 -121.52
N THR A 302 -28.14 -81.08 -120.78
CA THR A 302 -29.56 -81.14 -121.12
C THR A 302 -29.85 -80.42 -122.44
N GLY A 303 -29.19 -79.28 -122.68
CA GLY A 303 -29.25 -78.57 -123.95
C GLY A 303 -28.70 -79.37 -125.13
N GLU A 304 -27.58 -80.08 -124.96
CA GLU A 304 -27.02 -80.97 -125.97
C GLU A 304 -27.94 -82.16 -126.26
N VAL A 305 -28.52 -82.78 -125.23
CA VAL A 305 -29.50 -83.87 -125.41
C VAL A 305 -30.74 -83.36 -126.16
N ALA A 306 -31.22 -82.15 -125.86
CA ALA A 306 -32.34 -81.55 -126.58
C ALA A 306 -32.05 -81.40 -128.09
N LYS A 307 -30.82 -80.99 -128.46
CA LYS A 307 -30.38 -80.91 -129.87
C LYS A 307 -30.36 -82.29 -130.53
N ILE A 308 -29.84 -83.31 -129.84
CA ILE A 308 -29.80 -84.70 -130.36
C ILE A 308 -31.22 -85.20 -130.63
N ILE A 309 -32.17 -84.94 -129.72
CA ILE A 309 -33.57 -85.33 -129.92
C ILE A 309 -34.19 -84.62 -131.12
N GLU A 310 -33.85 -83.36 -131.38
CA GLU A 310 -34.32 -82.66 -132.58
C GLU A 310 -33.78 -83.29 -133.87
N VAL A 311 -32.48 -83.63 -133.91
CA VAL A 311 -31.89 -84.37 -135.05
C VAL A 311 -32.54 -85.74 -135.24
N ILE A 312 -32.85 -86.46 -134.15
CA ILE A 312 -33.58 -87.74 -134.24
C ILE A 312 -34.97 -87.53 -134.86
N ARG A 313 -35.69 -86.48 -134.48
CA ARG A 313 -37.00 -86.16 -135.09
C ARG A 313 -36.88 -85.85 -136.58
N GLU A 314 -35.86 -85.10 -136.98
CA GLU A 314 -35.57 -84.83 -138.39
C GLU A 314 -35.29 -86.15 -139.15
N LEU A 315 -34.41 -87.00 -138.62
CA LEU A 315 -34.08 -88.30 -139.21
C LEU A 315 -35.28 -89.24 -139.31
N VAL A 316 -36.12 -89.26 -138.29
CA VAL A 316 -37.34 -90.09 -138.27
C VAL A 316 -38.35 -89.57 -139.29
N SER A 317 -38.51 -88.25 -139.42
CA SER A 317 -39.35 -87.64 -140.47
C SER A 317 -38.83 -87.98 -141.88
N ASP A 318 -37.52 -87.93 -142.10
CA ASP A 318 -36.91 -88.35 -143.37
C ASP A 318 -37.13 -89.85 -143.63
N THR A 319 -37.04 -90.68 -142.59
CA THR A 319 -37.27 -92.13 -142.66
C THR A 319 -38.74 -92.45 -142.96
N GLU A 320 -39.68 -91.72 -142.35
CA GLU A 320 -41.11 -91.83 -142.63
C GLU A 320 -41.42 -91.46 -144.08
N LEU A 321 -40.80 -90.39 -144.59
CA LEU A 321 -40.92 -89.97 -145.99
C LEU A 321 -40.32 -91.01 -146.96
N LEU A 322 -39.17 -91.59 -146.63
CA LEU A 322 -38.54 -92.67 -147.39
C LEU A 322 -39.43 -93.93 -147.41
N ALA A 323 -39.99 -94.31 -146.26
CA ALA A 323 -40.91 -95.43 -146.13
C ALA A 323 -42.20 -95.20 -146.93
N PHE A 324 -42.75 -93.99 -146.87
CA PHE A 324 -43.92 -93.59 -147.67
C PHE A 324 -43.64 -93.67 -149.18
N ASN A 325 -42.49 -93.16 -149.63
CA ASN A 325 -42.07 -93.28 -151.02
C ASN A 325 -41.85 -94.73 -151.45
N ALA A 326 -41.27 -95.56 -150.58
CA ALA A 326 -41.10 -97.00 -150.82
C ALA A 326 -42.44 -97.73 -150.91
N ALA A 327 -43.41 -97.40 -150.05
CA ALA A 327 -44.77 -97.94 -150.09
C ALA A 327 -45.49 -97.56 -151.39
N ILE A 328 -45.34 -96.33 -151.87
CA ILE A 328 -45.86 -95.89 -153.19
C ILE A 328 -45.24 -96.72 -154.32
N ILE A 329 -43.92 -96.91 -154.33
CA ILE A 329 -43.23 -97.68 -155.37
C ILE A 329 -43.64 -99.15 -155.31
N ALA A 330 -43.77 -99.72 -154.12
CA ALA A 330 -44.25 -101.09 -153.91
C ALA A 330 -45.69 -101.27 -154.41
N ALA A 331 -46.58 -100.32 -154.14
CA ALA A 331 -47.94 -100.31 -154.67
C ALA A 331 -47.96 -100.20 -156.21
N LYS A 332 -47.05 -99.40 -156.79
CA LYS A 332 -46.90 -99.22 -158.24
C LYS A 332 -46.37 -100.48 -158.96
N ALA A 333 -45.60 -101.32 -158.27
CA ALA A 333 -45.07 -102.59 -158.78
C ALA A 333 -46.08 -103.77 -158.72
N GLY A 334 -47.26 -103.59 -158.15
CA GLY A 334 -48.34 -104.60 -158.17
C GLY A 334 -47.99 -105.89 -157.42
N ALA A 335 -48.13 -107.06 -158.06
CA ALA A 335 -47.94 -108.36 -157.42
C ALA A 335 -46.50 -108.61 -156.95
N GLU A 336 -45.50 -108.12 -157.69
CA GLU A 336 -44.06 -108.24 -157.38
C GLU A 336 -43.61 -107.31 -156.24
N GLY A 337 -44.40 -106.26 -155.93
CA GLY A 337 -44.10 -105.27 -154.90
C GLY A 337 -44.60 -105.63 -153.49
N LYS A 338 -45.37 -106.70 -153.32
CA LYS A 338 -46.03 -107.03 -152.03
C LYS A 338 -45.03 -107.21 -150.86
N GLY A 339 -43.90 -107.87 -151.09
CA GLY A 339 -42.87 -108.04 -150.05
C GLY A 339 -42.23 -106.71 -149.64
N PHE A 340 -42.01 -105.80 -150.61
CA PHE A 340 -41.50 -104.46 -150.35
C PHE A 340 -42.53 -103.55 -149.64
N SER A 341 -43.83 -103.73 -149.92
CA SER A 341 -44.90 -102.98 -149.23
C SER A 341 -44.94 -103.29 -147.74
N VAL A 342 -44.80 -104.57 -147.36
CA VAL A 342 -44.77 -104.99 -145.95
C VAL A 342 -43.57 -104.39 -145.22
N VAL A 343 -42.39 -104.36 -145.85
CA VAL A 343 -41.19 -103.73 -145.28
C VAL A 343 -41.36 -102.22 -145.15
N ALA A 344 -41.98 -101.56 -146.13
CA ALA A 344 -42.25 -100.12 -146.08
C ALA A 344 -43.24 -99.75 -144.95
N ASP A 345 -44.29 -100.54 -144.75
CA ASP A 345 -45.24 -100.35 -143.64
C ASP A 345 -44.58 -100.59 -142.27
N GLU A 346 -43.69 -101.58 -142.14
CA GLU A 346 -42.93 -101.83 -140.90
C GLU A 346 -41.93 -100.70 -140.59
N ILE A 347 -41.25 -100.15 -141.60
CA ILE A 347 -40.36 -98.98 -141.41
C ILE A 347 -41.18 -97.76 -140.98
N ARG A 348 -42.38 -97.59 -141.52
CA ARG A 348 -43.29 -96.50 -141.13
C ARG A 348 -43.77 -96.66 -139.68
N ASP A 349 -44.19 -97.86 -139.26
CA ASP A 349 -44.57 -98.11 -137.85
C ASP A 349 -43.38 -97.87 -136.90
N LEU A 350 -42.17 -98.28 -137.29
CA LEU A 350 -40.96 -98.01 -136.54
C LEU A 350 -40.67 -96.51 -136.45
N ALA A 351 -40.87 -95.75 -137.53
CA ALA A 351 -40.74 -94.30 -137.53
C ALA A 351 -41.79 -93.63 -136.61
N ASP A 352 -43.05 -94.04 -136.66
CA ASP A 352 -44.12 -93.52 -135.79
C ASP A 352 -43.81 -93.77 -134.29
N ARG A 353 -43.37 -94.98 -133.96
CA ARG A 353 -42.95 -95.36 -132.59
C ARG A 353 -41.71 -94.59 -132.13
N THR A 354 -40.75 -94.36 -133.03
CA THR A 354 -39.53 -93.59 -132.73
C THR A 354 -39.86 -92.11 -132.54
N THR A 355 -40.76 -91.53 -133.35
CA THR A 355 -41.28 -90.16 -133.17
C THR A 355 -41.95 -89.99 -131.82
N THR A 356 -42.84 -90.93 -131.46
CA THR A 356 -43.54 -90.89 -130.16
C THR A 356 -42.53 -90.96 -129.00
N SER A 357 -41.56 -91.86 -129.07
CA SER A 357 -40.50 -91.99 -128.07
C SER A 357 -39.63 -90.73 -127.98
N ALA A 358 -39.26 -90.14 -129.12
CA ALA A 358 -38.49 -88.89 -129.17
C ALA A 358 -39.27 -87.71 -128.54
N GLN A 359 -40.59 -87.63 -128.75
CA GLN A 359 -41.45 -86.63 -128.10
C GLN A 359 -41.53 -86.81 -126.58
N GLU A 360 -41.62 -88.05 -126.09
CA GLU A 360 -41.60 -88.34 -124.65
C GLU A 360 -40.25 -87.96 -124.02
N ILE A 361 -39.14 -88.32 -124.66
CA ILE A 361 -37.80 -87.90 -124.20
C ILE A 361 -37.67 -86.38 -124.23
N GLN A 362 -38.18 -85.70 -125.27
CA GLN A 362 -38.18 -84.24 -125.34
C GLN A 362 -38.93 -83.61 -124.16
N LYS A 363 -40.07 -84.17 -123.75
CA LYS A 363 -40.81 -83.71 -122.57
C LYS A 363 -39.99 -83.86 -121.30
N ILE A 364 -39.33 -85.01 -121.11
CA ILE A 364 -38.45 -85.28 -119.95
C ILE A 364 -37.27 -84.31 -119.92
N VAL A 365 -36.58 -84.12 -121.04
CA VAL A 365 -35.44 -83.21 -121.16
C VAL A 365 -35.86 -81.76 -120.89
N LYS A 366 -37.04 -81.35 -121.37
CA LYS A 366 -37.59 -80.03 -121.07
C LYS A 366 -37.92 -79.86 -119.59
N ALA A 367 -38.47 -80.88 -118.93
CA ALA A 367 -38.73 -80.88 -117.50
C ALA A 367 -37.44 -80.76 -116.69
N ILE A 368 -36.42 -81.58 -117.00
CA ILE A 368 -35.08 -81.51 -116.38
C ILE A 368 -34.47 -80.12 -116.57
N GLY A 369 -34.59 -79.53 -117.77
CA GLY A 369 -34.09 -78.19 -118.05
C GLY A 369 -34.80 -77.10 -117.23
N GLN A 370 -36.10 -77.24 -117.00
CA GLN A 370 -36.88 -76.34 -116.15
C GLN A 370 -36.48 -76.49 -114.67
N GLU A 371 -36.44 -77.71 -114.15
CA GLU A 371 -35.99 -78.00 -112.77
C GLU A 371 -34.57 -77.50 -112.53
N THR A 372 -33.67 -77.65 -113.50
CA THR A 372 -32.29 -77.16 -113.43
C THR A 372 -32.21 -75.64 -113.28
N ARG A 373 -33.08 -74.88 -113.96
CA ARG A 373 -33.16 -73.42 -113.83
C ARG A 373 -33.70 -73.01 -112.46
N GLU A 374 -34.71 -73.71 -111.97
CA GLU A 374 -35.29 -73.46 -110.65
C GLU A 374 -34.26 -73.69 -109.54
N VAL A 375 -33.52 -74.80 -109.58
CA VAL A 375 -32.44 -75.08 -108.63
C VAL A 375 -31.31 -74.06 -108.75
N THR A 376 -30.88 -73.67 -109.95
CA THR A 376 -29.86 -72.62 -110.13
C THR A 376 -30.29 -71.29 -109.48
N SER A 377 -31.55 -70.88 -109.67
CA SER A 377 -32.11 -69.68 -109.04
C SER A 377 -32.09 -69.78 -107.50
N ALA A 378 -32.43 -70.94 -106.96
CA ALA A 378 -32.37 -71.20 -105.51
C ALA A 378 -30.93 -71.15 -104.96
N VAL A 379 -29.95 -71.67 -105.71
CA VAL A 379 -28.52 -71.59 -105.35
C VAL A 379 -28.02 -70.15 -105.37
N ASP A 380 -28.37 -69.35 -106.39
CA ASP A 380 -28.02 -67.92 -106.45
C ASP A 380 -28.68 -67.11 -105.32
N ALA A 381 -29.92 -67.44 -104.95
CA ALA A 381 -30.58 -66.84 -103.80
C ALA A 381 -29.88 -67.23 -102.48
N THR A 382 -29.39 -68.47 -102.38
CA THR A 382 -28.62 -68.95 -101.23
C THR A 382 -27.29 -68.21 -101.10
N GLY A 383 -26.57 -68.00 -102.20
CA GLY A 383 -25.34 -67.18 -102.22
C GLY A 383 -25.55 -65.77 -101.64
N ARG A 384 -26.65 -65.10 -102.01
CA ARG A 384 -27.01 -63.78 -101.44
C ARG A 384 -27.31 -63.84 -99.94
N ARG A 385 -27.93 -64.92 -99.45
CA ARG A 385 -28.21 -65.11 -98.02
C ARG A 385 -26.93 -65.38 -97.21
N ILE A 386 -25.96 -66.09 -97.78
CA ILE A 386 -24.66 -66.33 -97.16
C ILE A 386 -23.89 -65.02 -96.98
N GLU A 387 -23.82 -64.18 -98.03
CA GLU A 387 -23.15 -62.87 -97.94
C GLU A 387 -23.78 -61.98 -96.87
N ASN A 388 -25.11 -61.94 -96.80
CA ASN A 388 -25.82 -61.23 -95.72
C ASN A 388 -25.48 -61.81 -94.33
N GLY A 389 -25.43 -63.13 -94.19
CA GLY A 389 -25.03 -63.82 -92.96
C GLY A 389 -23.60 -63.46 -92.52
N LYS A 390 -22.65 -63.37 -93.47
CA LYS A 390 -21.28 -62.90 -93.22
C LYS A 390 -21.25 -61.46 -92.74
N GLN A 391 -21.99 -60.57 -93.41
CA GLN A 391 -22.10 -59.17 -93.01
C GLN A 391 -22.67 -59.02 -91.59
N LEU A 392 -23.75 -59.73 -91.27
CA LEU A 392 -24.37 -59.68 -89.94
C LEU A 392 -23.41 -60.21 -88.86
N SER A 393 -22.68 -61.29 -89.16
CA SER A 393 -21.68 -61.85 -88.25
C SER A 393 -20.52 -60.88 -88.00
N ARG A 394 -20.02 -60.18 -89.05
CA ARG A 394 -19.00 -59.13 -88.88
C ARG A 394 -19.49 -58.01 -87.97
N SER A 395 -20.71 -57.51 -88.19
CA SER A 395 -21.30 -56.48 -87.32
C SER A 395 -21.44 -56.94 -85.87
N ALA A 396 -21.78 -58.21 -85.62
CA ALA A 396 -21.79 -58.78 -84.28
C ALA A 396 -20.39 -58.84 -83.66
N GLY A 397 -19.37 -59.18 -84.46
CA GLY A 397 -17.96 -59.12 -84.06
C GLY A 397 -17.54 -57.71 -83.64
N GLU A 398 -17.81 -56.70 -84.47
CA GLU A 398 -17.49 -55.30 -84.13
C GLU A 398 -18.18 -54.83 -82.84
N ALA A 399 -19.41 -55.27 -82.58
CA ALA A 399 -20.12 -54.97 -81.34
C ALA A 399 -19.44 -55.64 -80.12
N LEU A 400 -19.01 -56.89 -80.25
CA LEU A 400 -18.28 -57.60 -79.20
C LEU A 400 -16.91 -56.98 -78.93
N GLU A 401 -16.20 -56.50 -79.96
CA GLU A 401 -14.93 -55.79 -79.80
C GLU A 401 -15.11 -54.50 -79.00
N LYS A 402 -16.18 -53.74 -79.28
CA LYS A 402 -16.55 -52.56 -78.47
C LYS A 402 -16.81 -52.94 -77.01
N ILE A 403 -17.51 -54.05 -76.75
CA ILE A 403 -17.75 -54.54 -75.39
C ILE A 403 -16.44 -54.87 -74.69
N ILE A 404 -15.51 -55.58 -75.35
CA ILE A 404 -14.18 -55.91 -74.79
C ILE A 404 -13.44 -54.64 -74.38
N ASN A 405 -13.40 -53.63 -75.25
CA ASN A 405 -12.72 -52.37 -74.97
C ASN A 405 -13.37 -51.59 -73.83
N SER A 406 -14.70 -51.44 -73.84
CA SER A 406 -15.43 -50.78 -72.75
C SER A 406 -15.25 -51.49 -71.41
N SER A 407 -15.17 -52.82 -71.42
CA SER A 407 -14.95 -53.60 -70.20
C SER A 407 -13.54 -53.41 -69.64
N ARG A 408 -12.53 -53.33 -70.51
CA ARG A 408 -11.15 -52.98 -70.08
C ARG A 408 -11.07 -51.58 -69.49
N GLU A 409 -11.75 -50.61 -70.08
CA GLU A 409 -11.83 -49.25 -69.55
C GLU A 409 -12.52 -49.23 -68.18
N ALA A 410 -13.63 -49.97 -68.01
CA ALA A 410 -14.33 -50.09 -66.74
C ALA A 410 -13.46 -50.74 -65.64
N ALA A 411 -12.67 -51.76 -65.98
CA ALA A 411 -11.73 -52.38 -65.06
C ALA A 411 -10.64 -51.40 -64.61
N ARG A 412 -10.04 -50.64 -65.54
CA ARG A 412 -9.05 -49.60 -65.23
C ARG A 412 -9.62 -48.47 -64.37
N ALA A 413 -10.80 -47.98 -64.70
CA ALA A 413 -11.49 -46.95 -63.91
C ALA A 413 -11.76 -47.46 -62.49
N SER A 414 -12.13 -48.73 -62.33
CA SER A 414 -12.29 -49.35 -61.02
C SER A 414 -10.98 -49.36 -60.23
N GLU A 415 -9.85 -49.71 -60.84
CA GLU A 415 -8.53 -49.69 -60.18
C GLU A 415 -8.11 -48.27 -59.72
N GLU A 416 -8.39 -47.25 -60.54
CA GLU A 416 -8.13 -45.85 -60.19
C GLU A 416 -8.99 -45.38 -59.02
N ILE A 417 -10.28 -45.73 -59.00
CA ILE A 417 -11.17 -45.45 -57.87
C ILE A 417 -10.65 -46.15 -56.61
N ALA A 418 -10.27 -47.43 -56.70
CA ALA A 418 -9.74 -48.17 -55.54
C ALA A 418 -8.50 -47.49 -54.93
N THR A 419 -7.59 -47.01 -55.78
CA THR A 419 -6.39 -46.28 -55.36
C THR A 419 -6.75 -44.95 -54.67
N THR A 420 -7.66 -44.18 -55.28
CA THR A 420 -8.11 -42.89 -54.73
C THR A 420 -8.83 -43.06 -53.39
N THR A 421 -9.73 -44.04 -53.29
CA THR A 421 -10.45 -44.39 -52.06
C THR A 421 -9.48 -44.86 -50.97
N GLY A 422 -8.41 -45.59 -51.33
CA GLY A 422 -7.33 -45.94 -50.41
C GLY A 422 -6.63 -44.72 -49.81
N SER A 423 -6.22 -43.75 -50.64
CA SER A 423 -5.59 -42.51 -50.17
C SER A 423 -6.53 -41.65 -49.33
N GLN A 424 -7.82 -41.58 -49.69
CA GLN A 424 -8.82 -40.88 -48.90
C GLN A 424 -9.02 -41.51 -47.52
N ALA A 425 -8.99 -42.84 -47.42
CA ALA A 425 -9.13 -43.54 -46.15
C ALA A 425 -7.93 -43.30 -45.23
N GLU A 426 -6.72 -43.20 -45.78
CA GLU A 426 -5.51 -42.82 -45.03
C GLU A 426 -5.62 -41.38 -44.50
N LYS A 427 -6.02 -40.42 -45.36
CA LYS A 427 -6.22 -39.02 -44.95
C LYS A 427 -7.28 -38.87 -43.86
N ALA A 428 -8.39 -39.62 -43.96
CA ALA A 428 -9.41 -39.64 -42.92
C ALA A 428 -8.84 -40.15 -41.58
N GLY A 429 -7.95 -41.15 -41.61
CA GLY A 429 -7.24 -41.63 -40.42
C GLY A 429 -6.34 -40.57 -39.76
N ILE A 430 -5.57 -39.82 -40.56
CA ILE A 430 -4.73 -38.71 -40.06
C ILE A 430 -5.60 -37.62 -39.43
N LEU A 431 -6.69 -37.22 -40.10
CA LEU A 431 -7.60 -36.21 -39.57
C LEU A 431 -8.26 -36.64 -38.25
N LEU A 432 -8.53 -37.94 -38.09
CA LEU A 432 -9.07 -38.48 -36.84
C LEU A 432 -8.05 -38.37 -35.70
N GLU A 433 -6.76 -38.61 -35.98
CA GLU A 433 -5.68 -38.40 -35.02
C GLU A 433 -5.56 -36.92 -34.63
N ASP A 434 -5.62 -36.01 -35.60
CA ASP A 434 -5.62 -34.55 -35.38
C ASP A 434 -6.82 -34.08 -34.54
N ALA A 435 -8.00 -34.66 -34.76
CA ALA A 435 -9.18 -34.42 -33.92
C ALA A 435 -8.91 -34.88 -32.48
N GLY A 436 -8.28 -36.04 -32.29
CA GLY A 436 -7.83 -36.51 -30.99
C GLY A 436 -6.83 -35.58 -30.30
N HIS A 437 -5.86 -35.03 -31.04
CA HIS A 437 -4.94 -34.00 -30.52
C HIS A 437 -5.68 -32.72 -30.12
N SER A 438 -6.60 -32.26 -30.96
CA SER A 438 -7.41 -31.07 -30.70
C SER A 438 -8.26 -31.21 -29.44
N LEU A 439 -8.88 -32.37 -29.22
CA LEU A 439 -9.63 -32.64 -27.98
C LEU A 439 -8.74 -32.61 -26.73
N ARG A 440 -7.51 -33.13 -26.82
CA ARG A 440 -6.55 -33.03 -25.69
C ARG A 440 -6.18 -31.58 -25.40
N SER A 441 -5.95 -30.78 -26.44
CA SER A 441 -5.66 -29.34 -26.30
C SER A 441 -6.83 -28.59 -25.67
N VAL A 442 -8.06 -28.85 -26.11
CA VAL A 442 -9.27 -28.23 -25.54
C VAL A 442 -9.45 -28.62 -24.07
N LYS A 443 -9.18 -29.89 -23.70
CA LYS A 443 -9.19 -30.32 -22.29
C LYS A 443 -8.13 -29.59 -21.45
N ALA A 444 -6.95 -29.32 -22.01
CA ALA A 444 -5.93 -28.53 -21.33
C ALA A 444 -6.38 -27.07 -21.13
N VAL A 445 -7.02 -26.47 -22.13
CA VAL A 445 -7.63 -25.13 -22.02
C VAL A 445 -8.72 -25.12 -20.95
N ALA A 446 -9.61 -26.10 -20.92
CA ALA A 446 -10.66 -26.21 -19.90
C ALA A 446 -10.07 -26.28 -18.47
N ARG A 447 -8.96 -26.99 -18.29
CA ARG A 447 -8.23 -27.00 -17.01
C ARG A 447 -7.64 -25.63 -16.66
N ALA A 448 -7.02 -24.95 -17.61
CA ALA A 448 -6.46 -23.62 -17.40
C ALA A 448 -7.54 -22.58 -17.03
N ILE A 449 -8.74 -22.71 -17.60
CA ILE A 449 -9.92 -21.89 -17.26
C ILE A 449 -10.32 -22.09 -15.79
N GLN A 450 -10.35 -23.32 -15.31
CA GLN A 450 -10.64 -23.62 -13.90
C GLN A 450 -9.60 -22.97 -12.95
N GLU A 451 -8.32 -23.04 -13.31
CA GLU A 451 -7.24 -22.40 -12.57
C GLU A 451 -7.35 -20.87 -12.60
N GLN A 452 -7.75 -20.27 -13.74
CA GLN A 452 -8.02 -18.84 -13.87
C GLN A 452 -9.21 -18.37 -13.03
N GLN A 453 -10.32 -19.12 -13.01
CA GLN A 453 -11.47 -18.78 -12.15
C GLN A 453 -11.06 -18.71 -10.67
N ALA A 454 -10.27 -19.67 -10.20
CA ALA A 454 -9.73 -19.65 -8.83
C ALA A 454 -8.75 -18.50 -8.58
N ALA A 455 -7.98 -18.08 -9.59
CA ALA A 455 -7.11 -16.92 -9.49
C ALA A 455 -7.90 -15.61 -9.42
N ILE A 456 -8.93 -15.45 -10.26
CA ILE A 456 -9.82 -14.28 -10.28
C ILE A 456 -10.51 -14.10 -8.93
N ALA A 457 -11.04 -15.19 -8.34
CA ALA A 457 -11.66 -15.14 -7.02
C ALA A 457 -10.69 -14.64 -5.93
N ARG A 458 -9.44 -15.09 -5.95
CA ARG A 458 -8.39 -14.61 -5.03
C ARG A 458 -8.04 -13.14 -5.25
N ILE A 459 -8.05 -12.67 -6.49
CA ILE A 459 -7.81 -11.25 -6.80
C ILE A 459 -8.97 -10.40 -6.29
N GLN A 460 -10.23 -10.81 -6.52
CA GLN A 460 -11.40 -10.09 -5.98
C GLN A 460 -11.35 -9.98 -4.45
N GLU A 461 -11.01 -11.08 -3.77
CA GLU A 461 -10.83 -11.08 -2.32
C GLU A 461 -9.72 -10.11 -1.90
N GLY A 462 -8.55 -10.16 -2.57
CA GLY A 462 -7.43 -9.26 -2.30
C GLY A 462 -7.79 -7.78 -2.50
N VAL A 463 -8.50 -7.44 -3.57
CA VAL A 463 -8.98 -6.06 -3.82
C VAL A 463 -9.94 -5.61 -2.72
N THR A 464 -10.84 -6.49 -2.27
CA THR A 464 -11.77 -6.20 -1.17
C THR A 464 -11.03 -5.94 0.14
N GLN A 465 -10.03 -6.75 0.46
CA GLN A 465 -9.19 -6.57 1.65
C GLN A 465 -8.37 -5.28 1.59
N MET A 466 -7.77 -4.96 0.43
CA MET A 466 -7.01 -3.72 0.24
C MET A 466 -7.90 -2.49 0.38
N LYS A 467 -9.12 -2.53 -0.15
CA LYS A 467 -10.10 -1.44 0.04
C LYS A 467 -10.44 -1.25 1.52
N ALA A 468 -10.69 -2.33 2.27
CA ALA A 468 -10.97 -2.24 3.70
C ALA A 468 -9.79 -1.66 4.50
N ALA A 469 -8.55 -2.06 4.17
CA ALA A 469 -7.35 -1.49 4.77
C ALA A 469 -7.19 0.00 4.42
N SER A 470 -7.50 0.38 3.17
CA SER A 470 -7.50 1.76 2.70
C SER A 470 -8.47 2.63 3.51
N ASP A 471 -9.71 2.16 3.69
CA ASP A 471 -10.72 2.85 4.49
C ASP A 471 -10.28 2.99 5.96
N GLN A 472 -9.56 2.00 6.51
CA GLN A 472 -9.02 2.07 7.87
C GLN A 472 -7.90 3.10 8.01
N ILE A 473 -6.96 3.14 7.05
CA ILE A 473 -5.88 4.14 7.05
C ILE A 473 -6.48 5.55 6.92
N ALA A 474 -7.45 5.75 6.03
CA ALA A 474 -8.12 7.03 5.87
C ALA A 474 -8.75 7.52 7.17
N ARG A 475 -9.46 6.66 7.91
CA ARG A 475 -10.02 6.99 9.24
C ARG A 475 -8.93 7.33 10.26
N GLY A 476 -7.87 6.53 10.35
CA GLY A 476 -6.76 6.80 11.27
C GLY A 476 -6.05 8.12 10.95
N MET A 477 -5.99 8.49 9.67
CA MET A 477 -5.41 9.75 9.25
C MET A 477 -6.29 10.95 9.62
N GLU A 478 -7.60 10.83 9.51
CA GLU A 478 -8.55 11.86 9.97
C GLU A 478 -8.38 12.11 11.49
N GLU A 479 -8.24 11.04 12.28
CA GLU A 479 -7.94 11.14 13.71
C GLU A 479 -6.59 11.82 13.97
N GLN A 480 -5.56 11.50 13.19
CA GLN A 480 -4.22 12.08 13.35
C GLN A 480 -4.15 13.55 12.92
N VAL A 481 -4.89 13.95 11.89
CA VAL A 481 -5.09 15.36 11.51
C VAL A 481 -5.75 16.13 12.65
N GLN A 482 -6.79 15.56 13.26
CA GLN A 482 -7.45 16.19 14.40
C GLN A 482 -6.51 16.31 15.61
N ALA A 483 -5.76 15.25 15.93
CA ALA A 483 -4.77 15.26 17.00
C ALA A 483 -3.67 16.31 16.76
N ASN A 484 -3.19 16.45 15.52
CA ASN A 484 -2.17 17.44 15.18
C ASN A 484 -2.69 18.87 15.30
N ARG A 485 -3.95 19.13 14.92
CA ARG A 485 -4.60 20.44 15.14
C ARG A 485 -4.70 20.80 16.62
N ASP A 486 -5.00 19.82 17.47
CA ASP A 486 -5.10 20.06 18.91
C ASP A 486 -3.70 20.24 19.53
N PHE A 487 -2.68 19.54 19.01
CA PHE A 487 -1.27 19.78 19.35
C PHE A 487 -0.82 21.20 18.98
N ASP A 488 -1.16 21.69 17.78
CA ASP A 488 -0.86 23.07 17.34
C ASP A 488 -1.49 24.12 18.24
N LYS A 489 -2.74 23.92 18.67
CA LYS A 489 -3.39 24.80 19.66
C LYS A 489 -2.60 24.82 20.98
N GLY A 490 -2.16 23.65 21.44
CA GLY A 490 -1.35 23.52 22.65
C GLY A 490 0.01 24.20 22.54
N LEU A 491 0.65 24.17 21.36
CA LEU A 491 1.88 24.92 21.07
C LEU A 491 1.64 26.43 21.13
N ALA A 492 0.55 26.92 20.51
CA ALA A 492 0.20 28.34 20.54
C ALA A 492 -0.17 28.86 21.94
N ASP A 493 -0.80 28.03 22.78
CA ASP A 493 -1.03 28.33 24.19
C ASP A 493 0.30 28.39 24.96
N ARG A 494 1.21 27.46 24.71
CA ARG A 494 2.52 27.41 25.36
C ARG A 494 3.39 28.59 24.97
N GLU A 495 3.43 28.97 23.69
CA GLU A 495 4.17 30.14 23.22
C GLU A 495 3.70 31.42 23.94
N ARG A 496 2.39 31.58 24.13
CA ARG A 496 1.81 32.67 24.94
C ARG A 496 2.28 32.61 26.40
N GLN A 497 2.31 31.43 27.01
CA GLN A 497 2.80 31.26 28.39
C GLN A 497 4.30 31.58 28.50
N VAL A 498 5.12 31.12 27.56
CA VAL A 498 6.56 31.39 27.52
C VAL A 498 6.81 32.90 27.41
N SER A 499 6.09 33.59 26.52
CA SER A 499 6.16 35.05 26.40
C SER A 499 5.81 35.76 27.72
N ALA A 500 4.72 35.34 28.39
CA ALA A 500 4.31 35.92 29.66
C ALA A 500 5.35 35.66 30.79
N ILE A 501 5.96 34.47 30.83
CA ILE A 501 7.04 34.16 31.78
C ILE A 501 8.27 35.02 31.47
N GLN A 502 8.61 35.20 30.20
CA GLN A 502 9.76 36.02 29.79
C GLN A 502 9.57 37.48 30.23
N GLU A 503 8.40 38.07 29.99
CA GLU A 503 8.05 39.41 30.50
C GLU A 503 8.12 39.50 32.03
N ALA A 504 7.62 38.48 32.74
CA ALA A 504 7.66 38.44 34.20
C ALA A 504 9.09 38.34 34.74
N VAL A 505 9.96 37.57 34.10
CA VAL A 505 11.39 37.44 34.46
C VAL A 505 12.13 38.76 34.24
N GLU A 506 11.89 39.44 33.12
CA GLU A 506 12.46 40.77 32.86
C GLU A 506 12.01 41.79 33.91
N PHE A 507 10.72 41.82 34.23
CA PHE A 507 10.18 42.70 35.26
C PHE A 507 10.77 42.42 36.65
N GLN A 508 10.86 41.14 37.04
CA GLN A 508 11.47 40.77 38.32
C GLN A 508 12.96 41.08 38.37
N ARG A 509 13.69 41.00 37.25
CA ARG A 509 15.10 41.37 37.17
C ARG A 509 15.30 42.87 37.37
N GLU A 510 14.45 43.69 36.75
CA GLU A 510 14.47 45.14 36.95
C GLU A 510 14.18 45.54 38.41
N LEU A 511 13.19 44.88 39.03
CA LEU A 511 12.88 45.06 40.45
C LEU A 511 14.02 44.62 41.37
N ALA A 512 14.63 43.46 41.12
CA ALA A 512 15.74 42.94 41.90
C ALA A 512 16.92 43.92 41.89
N GLN A 513 17.24 44.50 40.73
CA GLN A 513 18.30 45.50 40.59
C GLN A 513 18.02 46.75 41.43
N LYS A 514 16.78 47.28 41.39
CA LYS A 514 16.38 48.45 42.20
C LYS A 514 16.49 48.17 43.70
N VAL A 515 16.10 46.98 44.14
CA VAL A 515 16.22 46.56 45.55
C VAL A 515 17.70 46.45 45.95
N PHE A 516 18.53 45.84 45.10
CA PHE A 516 19.96 45.71 45.32
C PHE A 516 20.64 47.09 45.53
N ASP A 517 20.39 48.04 44.61
CA ASP A 517 20.97 49.38 44.67
C ASP A 517 20.57 50.15 45.94
N HIS A 518 19.30 50.01 46.36
CA HIS A 518 18.78 50.62 47.58
C HIS A 518 19.43 50.04 48.85
N PHE A 519 19.59 48.71 48.92
CA PHE A 519 20.19 48.06 50.08
C PHE A 519 21.70 48.24 50.16
N ALA A 520 22.42 48.28 49.03
CA ALA A 520 23.85 48.61 49.00
C ALA A 520 24.12 50.01 49.60
N THR A 521 23.26 50.98 49.25
CA THR A 521 23.33 52.34 49.82
C THR A 521 23.02 52.36 51.32
N SER A 522 22.06 51.54 51.76
CA SER A 522 21.68 51.42 53.19
C SER A 522 22.77 50.73 54.02
N GLN A 523 23.39 49.69 53.48
CA GLN A 523 24.48 48.94 54.10
C GLN A 523 25.73 49.82 54.32
N ASP A 524 26.11 50.64 53.34
CA ASP A 524 27.23 51.60 53.49
C ASP A 524 26.95 52.62 54.61
N ARG A 525 25.71 53.11 54.73
CA ARG A 525 25.29 54.00 55.82
C ARG A 525 25.32 53.32 57.18
N LEU A 526 24.79 52.10 57.28
CA LEU A 526 24.75 51.33 58.53
C LEU A 526 26.15 50.93 58.99
N ARG A 527 27.04 50.56 58.07
CA ARG A 527 28.44 50.25 58.35
C ARG A 527 29.20 51.47 58.89
N LYS A 528 29.07 52.63 58.25
CA LYS A 528 29.66 53.89 58.73
C LYS A 528 29.14 54.30 60.11
N ASN A 529 27.88 54.01 60.40
CA ASN A 529 27.29 54.29 61.72
C ASN A 529 27.78 53.32 62.80
N ALA A 530 27.95 52.04 62.47
CA ALA A 530 28.51 51.03 63.39
C ALA A 530 29.99 51.31 63.71
N GLU A 531 30.80 51.70 62.72
CA GLU A 531 32.21 52.09 62.91
C GLU A 531 32.38 53.38 63.76
N ARG A 532 31.35 54.23 63.85
CA ARG A 532 31.33 55.44 64.70
C ARG A 532 30.81 55.18 66.12
N ALA A 533 30.20 54.02 66.36
CA ALA A 533 29.54 53.69 67.62
C ALA A 533 30.36 52.76 68.54
N GLY A 534 31.42 52.12 68.00
CA GLY A 534 32.46 51.45 68.78
C GLY A 534 33.62 52.40 69.07
#